data_AF-A0A914UTY5-F1
#
_entry.id   AF-A0A914UTY5-F1
#
_cell.length_a   1.000
_cell.length_b   1.000
_cell.length_c   1.000
_cell.angle_alpha   90.00
_cell.angle_beta   90.00
_cell.angle_gamma   90.00
#
_symmetry.space_group_name_H-M   'P 1'
#
loop_
_entity.id
_entity.type
_entity.pdbx_description
1 polymer ?
#
loop_
_entity_poly.entity_id
_entity_poly.type
_entity_poly.pdbx_seq_one_letter_code
_entity_poly.pdbx_strand_id
1 'polypeptide(L)'
;MIRDEDNPIIYKPLAADDGDQGVMEVESLCVRCEENGITKIMCTKIPYYKQVILMSFLCEHCGYRNNEIQSGEAVQEHGTKITVTVKDHADMNRQVVKSEYASIAIPEIELEIPYRSQGGEVTTIEGVLQRTRTALLQDQEVRKVQDPEGAKQLDEFIVKLDSLINLERPFTLILDDPTGNCFIENPNPWHVDPRSLVTHYARTLMHTKLLGLADDDAVAETSDGSAPEWNSPEDAKNEVLHFPSDCSNCGARTETLMKPTDVPYFQTVIIMATTCDACGHRTNE
;
A
#
# COMPACT_ATOMS: atom_id res chain seq x y z
N MET A 1 24.62 -22.72 16.93
CA MET A 1 24.44 -21.31 17.36
C MET A 1 25.52 -20.49 16.66
N ILE A 2 25.29 -20.16 15.39
CA ILE A 2 26.17 -19.26 14.64
C ILE A 2 25.58 -17.88 14.85
N ARG A 3 26.32 -17.01 15.54
CA ARG A 3 26.01 -15.59 15.64
C ARG A 3 26.50 -14.97 14.34
N ASP A 4 25.58 -14.53 13.49
CA ASP A 4 25.89 -13.64 12.37
C ASP A 4 26.31 -12.28 12.95
N GLU A 5 27.63 -12.04 13.05
CA GLU A 5 28.22 -10.80 13.57
C GLU A 5 28.42 -9.72 12.49
N ASP A 6 28.02 -9.95 11.23
CA ASP A 6 28.20 -9.01 10.11
C ASP A 6 26.87 -8.61 9.44
N ASN A 7 25.86 -8.25 10.22
CA ASN A 7 24.69 -7.54 9.67
C ASN A 7 24.65 -6.12 10.26
N PRO A 8 25.11 -5.08 9.52
CA PRO A 8 25.05 -3.71 10.02
C PRO A 8 23.59 -3.37 10.29
N ILE A 9 23.29 -2.92 11.51
CA ILE A 9 21.94 -2.49 11.87
C ILE A 9 21.60 -1.26 11.03
N ILE A 10 20.88 -1.47 9.91
CA ILE A 10 20.53 -0.42 8.93
C ILE A 10 19.60 0.62 9.57
N TYR A 11 18.69 0.21 10.45
CA TYR A 11 17.75 1.10 11.13
C TYR A 11 18.07 1.23 12.61
N LYS A 12 18.53 2.41 13.04
CA LYS A 12 18.76 2.72 14.46
C LYS A 12 17.54 3.43 15.07
N PRO A 13 17.21 3.17 16.35
CA PRO A 13 16.14 3.91 17.03
C PRO A 13 16.48 5.40 17.09
N LEU A 14 15.45 6.26 17.07
CA LEU A 14 15.63 7.69 17.30
C LEU A 14 15.90 7.93 18.80
N ALA A 15 17.17 7.96 19.20
CA ALA A 15 17.61 8.19 20.57
C ALA A 15 18.36 9.52 20.68
N ALA A 16 18.10 10.29 21.75
CA ALA A 16 18.73 11.59 21.97
C ALA A 16 20.21 11.49 22.44
N ASP A 17 20.70 10.29 22.73
CA ASP A 17 22.01 10.04 23.38
C ASP A 17 22.98 9.21 22.50
N ASP A 18 22.58 8.83 21.28
CA ASP A 18 23.44 8.10 20.36
C ASP A 18 24.13 9.08 19.39
N GLY A 19 25.30 9.57 19.79
CA GLY A 19 26.15 10.47 18.99
C GLY A 19 26.72 9.88 17.69
N ASP A 20 26.33 8.65 17.33
CA ASP A 20 26.80 7.92 16.15
C ASP A 20 25.61 7.29 15.38
N GLN A 21 24.57 8.09 15.16
CA GLN A 21 23.54 7.75 14.17
C GLN A 21 24.22 7.75 12.79
N GLY A 22 24.30 6.56 12.17
CA GLY A 22 25.01 6.36 10.92
C GLY A 22 24.30 7.07 9.77
N VAL A 23 24.64 8.34 9.56
CA VAL A 23 24.20 9.11 8.40
C VAL A 23 25.05 8.68 7.21
N MET A 24 24.42 8.14 6.18
CA MET A 24 25.10 7.82 4.93
C MET A 24 25.12 9.06 4.04
N GLU A 25 26.27 9.39 3.45
CA GLU A 25 26.40 10.51 2.52
C GLU A 25 26.61 9.97 1.11
N VAL A 26 25.79 10.44 0.17
CA VAL A 26 25.81 10.02 -1.24
C VAL A 26 25.85 11.27 -2.10
N GLU A 27 26.72 11.28 -3.12
CA GLU A 27 26.72 12.34 -4.13
C GLU A 27 25.48 12.19 -5.04
N SER A 28 24.75 13.28 -5.27
CA SER A 28 23.51 13.27 -6.06
C SER A 28 23.40 14.51 -6.94
N LEU A 29 22.79 14.37 -8.11
CA LEU A 29 22.61 15.47 -9.06
C LEU A 29 21.65 16.53 -8.51
N CYS A 30 22.06 17.80 -8.54
CA CYS A 30 21.18 18.91 -8.17
C CYS A 30 20.19 19.22 -9.30
N VAL A 31 18.89 19.08 -9.03
CA VAL A 31 17.82 19.39 -9.99
C VAL A 31 17.74 20.87 -10.41
N ARG A 32 18.42 21.77 -9.70
CA ARG A 32 18.40 23.21 -9.98
C ARG A 32 19.56 23.69 -10.86
N CYS A 33 20.77 23.20 -10.60
CA CYS A 33 21.98 23.67 -11.27
C CYS A 33 22.74 22.57 -12.00
N GLU A 34 22.22 21.33 -11.98
CA GLU A 34 22.79 20.16 -12.66
C GLU A 34 24.21 19.78 -12.22
N GLU A 35 24.72 20.40 -11.14
CA GLU A 35 25.96 20.02 -10.48
C GLU A 35 25.68 19.03 -9.34
N ASN A 36 26.68 18.26 -8.92
CA ASN A 36 26.52 17.32 -7.81
C ASN A 36 26.44 18.05 -6.46
N GLY A 37 25.47 17.65 -5.64
CA GLY A 37 25.38 17.99 -4.22
C GLY A 37 25.49 16.73 -3.37
N ILE A 38 25.30 16.89 -2.05
CA ILE A 38 25.40 15.80 -1.08
C ILE A 38 23.99 15.49 -0.54
N THR A 39 23.57 14.24 -0.68
CA THR A 39 22.38 13.69 -0.03
C THR A 39 22.80 12.95 1.23
N LYS A 40 22.32 13.40 2.39
CA LYS A 40 22.47 12.73 3.68
C LYS A 40 21.26 11.85 3.93
N ILE A 41 21.46 10.54 4.08
CA ILE A 41 20.42 9.54 4.29
C ILE A 41 20.54 9.01 5.72
N MET A 42 19.45 9.11 6.49
CA MET A 42 19.36 8.59 7.85
C MET A 42 18.16 7.66 7.98
N CYS A 43 18.44 6.37 8.19
CA CYS A 43 17.44 5.35 8.43
C CYS A 43 17.14 5.27 9.94
N THR A 44 15.93 5.67 10.35
CA THR A 44 15.55 5.71 11.75
C THR A 44 14.21 5.06 12.04
N LYS A 45 14.08 4.50 13.25
CA LYS A 45 12.83 3.98 13.78
C LYS A 45 12.27 4.96 14.81
N ILE A 46 11.12 5.54 14.52
CA ILE A 46 10.40 6.39 15.46
C ILE A 46 9.54 5.48 16.37
N PRO A 47 9.67 5.54 17.70
CA PRO A 47 8.83 4.74 18.61
C PRO A 47 7.34 4.99 18.36
N TYR A 48 6.54 3.92 18.34
CA TYR A 48 5.11 3.94 18.01
C TYR A 48 4.77 4.38 16.57
N TYR A 49 5.77 4.55 15.73
CA TYR A 49 5.65 4.85 14.30
C TYR A 49 6.47 3.85 13.48
N LYS A 50 6.37 3.96 12.15
CA LYS A 50 7.02 3.08 11.18
C LYS A 50 8.52 3.37 11.05
N GLN A 51 9.24 2.49 10.35
CA GLN A 51 10.61 2.76 9.91
C GLN A 51 10.57 3.88 8.87
N VAL A 52 11.42 4.90 9.01
CA VAL A 52 11.50 6.04 8.10
C VAL A 52 12.93 6.27 7.63
N ILE A 53 13.04 6.75 6.40
CA ILE A 53 14.31 7.17 5.79
C ILE A 53 14.22 8.69 5.63
N LEU A 54 15.08 9.42 6.33
CA LEU A 54 15.21 10.86 6.19
C LEU A 54 16.31 11.15 5.18
N MET A 55 15.99 11.88 4.13
CA MET A 55 16.94 12.31 3.11
C MET A 55 17.06 13.83 3.16
N SER A 56 18.28 14.34 3.31
CA SER A 56 18.59 15.76 3.30
C SER A 56 19.61 16.04 2.21
N PHE A 57 19.17 16.63 1.11
CA PHE A 57 20.01 17.11 0.03
C PHE A 57 20.48 18.54 0.30
N LEU A 58 21.77 18.80 0.07
CA LEU A 58 22.38 20.11 0.04
C LEU A 58 23.30 20.23 -1.17
N CYS A 59 23.05 21.22 -2.02
CA CYS A 59 23.97 21.62 -3.07
C CYS A 59 24.84 22.79 -2.60
N GLU A 60 26.16 22.60 -2.53
CA GLU A 60 27.10 23.65 -2.16
C GLU A 60 27.26 24.74 -3.24
N HIS A 61 27.01 24.39 -4.51
CA HIS A 61 27.17 25.30 -5.64
C HIS A 61 26.07 26.37 -5.72
N CYS A 62 24.80 25.98 -5.56
CA CYS A 62 23.65 26.89 -5.69
C CYS A 62 22.87 27.12 -4.39
N GLY A 63 23.24 26.43 -3.31
CA GLY A 63 22.55 26.51 -2.01
C GLY A 63 21.18 25.85 -1.97
N TYR A 64 20.78 25.10 -3.01
CA TYR A 64 19.52 24.35 -3.00
C TYR A 64 19.54 23.29 -1.90
N ARG A 65 18.42 23.17 -1.19
CA ARG A 65 18.22 22.21 -0.10
C ARG A 65 16.88 21.52 -0.30
N ASN A 66 16.85 20.22 -0.04
CA ASN A 66 15.64 19.42 -0.09
C ASN A 66 15.66 18.42 1.06
N ASN A 67 14.55 18.30 1.80
CA ASN A 67 14.42 17.33 2.88
C ASN A 67 13.20 16.46 2.59
N GLU A 68 13.42 15.17 2.45
CA GLU A 68 12.40 14.18 2.15
C GLU A 68 12.32 13.13 3.25
N ILE A 69 11.11 12.66 3.53
CA ILE A 69 10.85 11.58 4.47
C ILE A 69 10.19 10.46 3.66
N GLN A 70 10.87 9.34 3.55
CA GLN A 70 10.36 8.15 2.89
C GLN A 70 10.05 7.06 3.91
N SER A 71 9.15 6.15 3.55
CA SER A 71 8.92 4.94 4.34
C SER A 71 10.09 3.97 4.17
N GLY A 72 10.64 3.49 5.28
CA GLY A 72 11.70 2.47 5.28
C GLY A 72 11.17 1.03 5.33
N GLU A 73 9.85 0.84 5.28
CA GLU A 73 9.27 -0.50 5.26
C GLU A 73 9.54 -1.17 3.91
N ALA A 74 10.00 -2.43 3.96
CA ALA A 74 10.06 -3.26 2.77
C ALA A 74 8.67 -3.37 2.13
N VAL A 75 8.65 -3.47 0.81
CA VAL A 75 7.42 -3.82 0.08
C VAL A 75 6.96 -5.20 0.56
N GLN A 76 5.69 -5.31 0.92
CA GLN A 76 5.10 -6.58 1.32
C GLN A 76 5.00 -7.55 0.14
N GLU A 77 4.81 -8.83 0.42
CA GLU A 77 4.64 -9.85 -0.63
C GLU A 77 3.47 -9.52 -1.55
N HIS A 78 2.36 -9.04 -0.99
CA HIS A 78 1.12 -8.72 -1.71
C HIS A 78 0.78 -7.23 -1.61
N GLY A 79 0.08 -6.71 -2.62
CA GLY A 79 -0.58 -5.41 -2.52
C GLY A 79 -1.82 -5.51 -1.63
N THR A 80 -2.22 -4.40 -1.02
CA THR A 80 -3.36 -4.35 -0.10
C THR A 80 -4.36 -3.32 -0.60
N LYS A 81 -5.61 -3.73 -0.75
CA LYS A 81 -6.74 -2.87 -1.04
C LYS A 81 -7.73 -2.92 0.11
N ILE A 82 -7.98 -1.75 0.70
CA ILE A 82 -8.87 -1.56 1.84
C ILE A 82 -10.08 -0.76 1.38
N THR A 83 -11.27 -1.33 1.51
CA THR A 83 -12.55 -0.67 1.20
C THR A 83 -13.31 -0.42 2.48
N VAL A 84 -13.58 0.84 2.81
CA VAL A 84 -14.31 1.24 4.01
C VAL A 84 -15.60 1.95 3.64
N THR A 85 -16.72 1.48 4.18
CA THR A 85 -18.00 2.19 4.08
C THR A 85 -18.17 3.12 5.28
N VAL A 86 -18.13 4.41 5.03
CA VAL A 86 -18.26 5.47 6.03
C VAL A 86 -19.75 5.74 6.27
N LYS A 87 -20.24 5.50 7.49
CA LYS A 87 -21.65 5.72 7.86
C LYS A 87 -21.85 6.66 9.04
N ASP A 88 -20.89 6.67 9.97
CA ASP A 88 -20.96 7.50 11.18
C ASP A 88 -19.76 8.45 11.27
N HIS A 89 -19.89 9.50 12.08
CA HIS A 89 -18.77 10.41 12.37
C HIS A 89 -17.59 9.71 13.09
N ALA A 90 -17.84 8.58 13.74
CA ALA A 90 -16.78 7.75 14.29
C ALA A 90 -15.89 7.13 13.20
N ASP A 91 -16.46 6.83 12.02
CA ASP A 91 -15.69 6.31 10.88
C ASP A 91 -14.79 7.40 10.29
N MET A 92 -15.25 8.66 10.28
CA MET A 92 -14.46 9.81 9.82
C MET A 92 -13.16 10.01 10.61
N ASN A 93 -13.19 9.62 11.90
CA ASN A 93 -12.06 9.76 12.83
C ASN A 93 -11.07 8.59 12.75
N ARG A 94 -11.33 7.55 11.94
CA ARG A 94 -10.41 6.42 11.79
C ARG A 94 -9.07 6.89 11.28
N GLN A 95 -7.99 6.45 11.95
CA GLN A 95 -6.64 6.73 11.50
C GLN A 95 -6.35 6.00 10.18
N VAL A 96 -5.83 6.73 9.20
CA VAL A 96 -5.42 6.25 7.88
C VAL A 96 -3.91 6.44 7.76
N VAL A 97 -3.20 5.36 7.48
CA VAL A 97 -1.80 5.39 7.07
C VAL A 97 -1.76 5.19 5.57
N LYS A 98 -1.39 6.25 4.86
CA LYS A 98 -1.24 6.27 3.41
C LYS A 98 0.25 6.17 3.08
N SER A 99 0.64 5.25 2.20
CA SER A 99 1.98 5.25 1.61
C SER A 99 2.04 6.19 0.39
N GLU A 100 3.24 6.57 -0.04
CA GLU A 100 3.45 7.37 -1.26
C GLU A 100 2.90 6.70 -2.53
N TYR A 101 2.86 5.37 -2.51
CA TYR A 101 2.39 4.55 -3.62
C TYR A 101 0.92 4.15 -3.47
N ALA A 102 0.18 4.71 -2.52
CA ALA A 102 -1.24 4.41 -2.34
C ALA A 102 -2.13 5.37 -3.15
N SER A 103 -3.13 4.81 -3.83
CA SER A 103 -4.22 5.56 -4.45
C SER A 103 -5.44 5.58 -3.53
N ILE A 104 -6.21 6.66 -3.62
CA ILE A 104 -7.48 6.80 -2.89
C ILE A 104 -8.57 7.07 -3.90
N ALA A 105 -9.65 6.30 -3.85
CA ALA A 105 -10.82 6.49 -4.70
C ALA A 105 -12.11 6.58 -3.87
N ILE A 106 -13.00 7.49 -4.27
CA ILE A 106 -14.37 7.62 -3.75
C ILE A 106 -15.33 7.54 -4.95
N PRO A 107 -15.88 6.35 -5.23
CA PRO A 107 -16.73 6.12 -6.41
C PRO A 107 -17.95 7.05 -6.49
N GLU A 108 -18.54 7.41 -5.35
CA GLU A 108 -19.79 8.19 -5.29
C GLU A 108 -19.64 9.63 -5.78
N ILE A 109 -18.42 10.18 -5.75
CA ILE A 109 -18.11 11.51 -6.28
C ILE A 109 -17.12 11.46 -7.44
N GLU A 110 -16.76 10.26 -7.93
CA GLU A 110 -15.75 10.07 -8.99
C GLU A 110 -14.41 10.75 -8.64
N LEU A 111 -14.04 10.75 -7.36
CA LEU A 111 -12.75 11.25 -6.90
C LEU A 111 -11.72 10.13 -7.00
N GLU A 112 -10.62 10.41 -7.67
CA GLU A 112 -9.44 9.55 -7.68
C GLU A 112 -8.18 10.37 -7.39
N ILE A 113 -7.42 9.94 -6.40
CA ILE A 113 -6.12 10.48 -6.05
C ILE A 113 -5.09 9.44 -6.50
N PRO A 114 -4.35 9.70 -7.60
CA PRO A 114 -3.48 8.70 -8.21
C PRO A 114 -2.22 8.43 -7.36
N TYR A 115 -1.54 7.34 -7.69
CA TYR A 115 -0.26 6.96 -7.10
C TYR A 115 0.80 8.07 -7.23
N ARG A 116 1.67 8.23 -6.22
CA ARG A 116 2.75 9.26 -6.16
C ARG A 116 2.29 10.72 -6.25
N SER A 117 0.98 11.00 -6.22
CA SER A 117 0.48 12.38 -6.19
C SER A 117 0.77 13.09 -4.86
N GLN A 118 0.89 12.33 -3.79
CA GLN A 118 1.09 12.80 -2.42
C GLN A 118 2.07 11.88 -1.70
N GLY A 119 2.90 12.44 -0.83
CA GLY A 119 3.81 11.67 0.02
C GLY A 119 3.07 10.79 1.02
N GLY A 120 3.79 9.84 1.61
CA GLY A 120 3.26 9.00 2.68
C GLY A 120 2.94 9.85 3.92
N GLU A 121 1.76 9.65 4.50
CA GLU A 121 1.31 10.41 5.67
C GLU A 121 0.40 9.57 6.57
N VAL A 122 0.33 9.98 7.84
CA VAL A 122 -0.64 9.47 8.80
C VAL A 122 -1.68 10.56 9.06
N THR A 123 -2.93 10.21 8.84
CA THR A 123 -4.06 11.14 8.81
C THR A 123 -5.32 10.43 9.30
N THR A 124 -6.48 11.06 9.15
CA THR A 124 -7.80 10.44 9.32
C THR A 124 -8.56 10.47 8.00
N ILE A 125 -9.66 9.71 7.89
CA ILE A 125 -10.55 9.78 6.72
C ILE A 125 -11.01 11.22 6.47
N GLU A 126 -11.42 11.93 7.53
CA GLU A 126 -11.75 13.36 7.45
C GLU A 126 -10.58 14.21 6.95
N GLY A 127 -9.38 13.96 7.48
CA GLY A 127 -8.17 14.71 7.12
C GLY A 127 -7.82 14.58 5.64
N VAL A 128 -8.04 13.40 5.03
CA VAL A 128 -7.87 13.21 3.58
C VAL A 128 -8.83 14.11 2.81
N LEU A 129 -10.12 14.13 3.16
CA LEU A 129 -11.12 14.94 2.46
C LEU A 129 -10.85 16.44 2.61
N GLN A 130 -10.52 16.90 3.82
CA GLN A 130 -10.23 18.30 4.10
C GLN A 130 -8.98 18.80 3.34
N ARG A 131 -7.95 17.97 3.23
CA ARG A 131 -6.76 18.31 2.43
C ARG A 131 -7.07 18.37 0.95
N THR A 132 -7.80 17.39 0.42
CA THR A 132 -8.24 17.43 -0.98
C THR A 132 -9.04 18.69 -1.27
N ARG A 133 -9.98 19.06 -0.38
CA ARG A 133 -10.73 20.32 -0.46
C ARG A 133 -9.82 21.55 -0.51
N THR A 134 -8.87 21.63 0.42
CA THR A 134 -7.93 22.76 0.53
C THR A 134 -7.05 22.88 -0.72
N ALA A 135 -6.55 21.76 -1.23
CA ALA A 135 -5.74 21.70 -2.44
C ALA A 135 -6.52 22.16 -3.69
N LEU A 136 -7.80 21.77 -3.80
CA LEU A 136 -8.66 22.21 -4.91
C LEU A 136 -8.98 23.72 -4.84
N LEU A 137 -9.14 24.26 -3.63
CA LEU A 137 -9.45 25.69 -3.41
C LEU A 137 -8.27 26.63 -3.65
N GLN A 138 -7.03 26.18 -3.44
CA GLN A 138 -5.85 27.04 -3.40
C GLN A 138 -5.66 27.90 -4.66
N ASP A 139 -5.89 27.34 -5.85
CA ASP A 139 -5.70 28.05 -7.12
C ASP A 139 -7.01 28.52 -7.76
N GLN A 140 -8.12 28.45 -7.01
CA GLN A 140 -9.45 28.66 -7.56
C GLN A 140 -9.69 30.11 -8.03
N GLU A 141 -9.13 31.10 -7.33
CA GLU A 141 -9.24 32.52 -7.73
C GLU A 141 -8.53 32.80 -9.06
N VAL A 142 -7.37 32.18 -9.28
CA VAL A 142 -6.63 32.29 -10.55
C VAL A 142 -7.37 31.58 -11.67
N ARG A 143 -7.92 30.39 -11.42
CA ARG A 143 -8.73 29.63 -12.39
C ARG A 143 -9.97 30.40 -12.82
N LYS A 144 -10.65 31.11 -11.92
CA LYS A 144 -11.82 31.94 -12.27
C LYS A 144 -11.52 33.02 -13.32
N VAL A 145 -10.28 33.49 -13.40
CA VAL A 145 -9.84 34.48 -14.39
C VAL A 145 -9.39 33.83 -15.70
N GLN A 146 -8.70 32.69 -15.64
CA GLN A 146 -8.13 32.00 -16.81
C GLN A 146 -9.11 31.07 -17.53
N ASP A 147 -9.90 30.31 -16.77
CA ASP A 147 -10.91 29.37 -17.25
C ASP A 147 -12.16 29.38 -16.35
N PRO A 148 -13.14 30.26 -16.65
CA PRO A 148 -14.37 30.38 -15.86
C PRO A 148 -15.23 29.12 -15.88
N GLU A 149 -15.12 28.27 -16.91
CA GLU A 149 -15.96 27.08 -17.04
C GLU A 149 -15.44 25.94 -16.17
N GLY A 150 -14.13 25.65 -16.22
CA GLY A 150 -13.48 24.70 -15.32
C GLY A 150 -13.62 25.11 -13.85
N ALA A 151 -13.58 26.40 -13.55
CA ALA A 151 -13.80 26.91 -12.19
C ALA A 151 -15.22 26.60 -11.67
N LYS A 152 -16.27 26.69 -12.50
CA LYS A 152 -17.64 26.34 -12.09
C LYS A 152 -17.79 24.86 -11.78
N GLN A 153 -17.26 23.99 -12.66
CA GLN A 153 -17.32 22.54 -12.47
C GLN A 153 -16.61 22.12 -11.18
N LEU A 154 -15.48 22.77 -10.89
CA LEU A 154 -14.73 22.52 -9.67
C LEU A 154 -15.45 23.06 -8.42
N ASP A 155 -16.08 24.24 -8.50
CA ASP A 155 -16.92 24.77 -7.41
C ASP A 155 -18.09 23.79 -7.11
N GLU A 156 -18.75 23.23 -8.13
CA GLU A 156 -19.78 22.20 -7.97
C GLU A 156 -19.25 20.91 -7.33
N PHE A 157 -18.03 20.50 -7.70
CA PHE A 157 -17.37 19.34 -7.11
C PHE A 157 -17.03 19.57 -5.62
N ILE A 158 -16.55 20.76 -5.27
CA ILE A 158 -16.25 21.12 -3.87
C ILE A 158 -17.52 21.06 -3.01
N VAL A 159 -18.68 21.45 -3.54
CA VAL A 159 -19.97 21.30 -2.83
C VAL A 159 -20.29 19.83 -2.57
N LYS A 160 -20.05 18.93 -3.54
CA LYS A 160 -20.21 17.48 -3.34
C LYS A 160 -19.25 16.98 -2.26
N LEU A 161 -17.99 17.41 -2.29
CA LEU A 161 -16.99 17.03 -1.29
C LEU A 161 -17.38 17.51 0.12
N ASP A 162 -17.90 18.73 0.23
CA ASP A 162 -18.40 19.30 1.50
C ASP A 162 -19.61 18.51 2.05
N SER A 163 -20.48 18.01 1.18
CA SER A 163 -21.58 17.13 1.61
C SER A 163 -21.10 15.80 2.20
N LEU A 164 -19.96 15.27 1.70
CA LEU A 164 -19.33 14.06 2.26
C LEU A 164 -18.63 14.34 3.60
N ILE A 165 -17.95 15.48 3.72
CA ILE A 165 -17.28 15.88 4.97
C ILE A 165 -18.31 16.04 6.09
N ASN A 166 -19.47 16.64 5.80
CA ASN A 166 -20.58 16.78 6.74
C ASN A 166 -21.39 15.49 6.95
N LEU A 167 -21.02 14.40 6.27
CA LEU A 167 -21.63 13.08 6.39
C LEU A 167 -23.14 13.06 6.04
N GLU A 168 -23.57 13.86 5.06
CA GLU A 168 -24.98 13.92 4.65
C GLU A 168 -25.44 12.60 4.01
N ARG A 169 -24.51 11.85 3.43
CA ARG A 169 -24.73 10.53 2.81
C ARG A 169 -23.58 9.59 3.13
N PRO A 170 -23.86 8.29 3.30
CA PRO A 170 -22.80 7.29 3.41
C PRO A 170 -22.05 7.18 2.08
N PHE A 171 -20.74 6.97 2.15
CA PHE A 171 -19.87 6.83 0.98
C PHE A 171 -18.81 5.76 1.23
N THR A 172 -18.13 5.37 0.15
CA THR A 172 -17.12 4.32 0.18
C THR A 172 -15.77 4.92 -0.11
N LEU A 173 -14.80 4.71 0.79
CA LEU A 173 -13.41 5.05 0.57
C LEU A 173 -12.65 3.79 0.23
N ILE A 174 -11.98 3.80 -0.92
CA ILE A 174 -11.11 2.72 -1.39
C ILE A 174 -9.68 3.22 -1.30
N LEU A 175 -8.85 2.53 -0.52
CA LEU A 175 -7.41 2.77 -0.40
C LEU A 175 -6.70 1.57 -1.03
N ASP A 176 -6.03 1.79 -2.16
CA ASP A 176 -5.30 0.76 -2.88
C ASP A 176 -3.81 1.04 -2.84
N ASP A 177 -3.04 0.15 -2.23
CA ASP A 177 -1.61 0.30 -2.06
C ASP A 177 -0.85 -0.95 -2.53
N PRO A 178 -0.15 -0.85 -3.67
CA PRO A 178 0.70 -1.91 -4.18
C PRO A 178 1.84 -2.30 -3.23
N THR A 179 2.29 -1.42 -2.33
CA THR A 179 3.35 -1.75 -1.35
C THR A 179 2.86 -2.65 -0.23
N GLY A 180 1.54 -2.70 0.00
CA GLY A 180 0.92 -3.39 1.12
C GLY A 180 1.12 -2.70 2.48
N ASN A 181 1.70 -1.50 2.52
CA ASN A 181 2.02 -0.79 3.77
C ASN A 181 0.92 0.20 4.22
N CYS A 182 -0.22 0.26 3.51
CA CYS A 182 -1.37 1.06 3.93
C CYS A 182 -2.10 0.42 5.11
N PHE A 183 -2.78 1.26 5.89
CA PHE A 183 -3.57 0.81 7.02
C PHE A 183 -4.74 1.74 7.29
N ILE A 184 -5.90 1.20 7.65
CA ILE A 184 -7.02 1.95 8.20
C ILE A 184 -7.41 1.34 9.54
N GLU A 185 -7.51 2.19 10.56
CA GLU A 185 -7.85 1.79 11.92
C GLU A 185 -9.22 1.13 11.99
N ASN A 186 -9.28 0.03 12.75
CA ASN A 186 -10.50 -0.60 13.18
C ASN A 186 -10.91 -0.02 14.56
N PRO A 187 -12.07 0.66 14.67
CA PRO A 187 -12.55 1.22 15.93
C PRO A 187 -12.74 0.17 17.05
N ASN A 188 -12.93 -1.10 16.69
CA ASN A 188 -13.07 -2.20 17.63
C ASN A 188 -12.03 -3.30 17.34
N PRO A 189 -10.81 -3.19 17.88
CA PRO A 189 -9.70 -4.10 17.53
C PRO A 189 -9.93 -5.56 17.95
N TRP A 190 -10.90 -5.82 18.83
CA TRP A 190 -11.23 -7.17 19.29
C TRP A 190 -12.19 -7.92 18.37
N HIS A 191 -12.77 -7.24 17.37
CA HIS A 191 -13.76 -7.81 16.47
C HIS A 191 -13.42 -7.46 15.01
N VAL A 192 -13.83 -8.33 14.08
CA VAL A 192 -13.77 -8.01 12.65
C VAL A 192 -14.67 -6.81 12.38
N ASP A 193 -14.13 -5.82 11.69
CA ASP A 193 -14.89 -4.63 11.33
C ASP A 193 -15.90 -4.95 10.23
N PRO A 194 -17.22 -4.82 10.47
CA PRO A 194 -18.22 -5.06 9.45
C PRO A 194 -18.25 -3.98 8.35
N ARG A 195 -17.57 -2.85 8.55
CA ARG A 195 -17.55 -1.71 7.61
C ARG A 195 -16.28 -1.63 6.77
N SER A 196 -15.29 -2.45 7.06
CA SER A 196 -14.01 -2.47 6.37
C SER A 196 -13.77 -3.85 5.75
N LEU A 197 -13.42 -3.86 4.47
CA LEU A 197 -13.00 -5.04 3.75
C LEU A 197 -11.55 -4.85 3.32
N VAL A 198 -10.66 -5.69 3.86
CA VAL A 198 -9.25 -5.74 3.45
C VAL A 198 -9.08 -6.92 2.49
N THR A 199 -8.58 -6.63 1.30
CA THR A 199 -8.26 -7.63 0.27
C THR A 199 -6.78 -7.52 -0.07
N HIS A 200 -6.13 -8.67 -0.23
CA HIS A 200 -4.76 -8.73 -0.73
C HIS A 200 -4.76 -9.21 -2.17
N TYR A 201 -3.88 -8.66 -3.00
CA TYR A 201 -3.78 -9.02 -4.41
C TYR A 201 -2.33 -9.23 -4.85
N ALA A 202 -2.15 -10.07 -5.87
CA ALA A 202 -0.87 -10.22 -6.54
C ALA A 202 -0.58 -8.97 -7.39
N ARG A 203 0.61 -8.38 -7.23
CA ARG A 203 0.98 -7.15 -7.93
C ARG A 203 1.00 -7.38 -9.44
N THR A 204 0.36 -6.47 -10.18
CA THR A 204 0.46 -6.43 -11.64
C THR A 204 1.87 -5.99 -12.06
N LEU A 205 2.24 -6.21 -13.33
CA LEU A 205 3.52 -5.69 -13.84
C LEU A 205 3.62 -4.17 -13.72
N MET A 206 2.51 -3.46 -13.92
CA MET A 206 2.49 -2.01 -13.74
C MET A 206 2.82 -1.64 -12.29
N HIS A 207 2.28 -2.38 -11.32
CA HIS A 207 2.61 -2.19 -9.92
C HIS A 207 4.07 -2.54 -9.60
N THR A 208 4.63 -3.61 -10.16
CA THR A 208 6.03 -3.97 -9.90
C THR A 208 7.00 -2.93 -10.48
N LYS A 209 6.73 -2.39 -11.67
CA LYS A 209 7.47 -1.26 -12.23
C LYS A 209 7.35 0.00 -11.39
N LEU A 210 6.12 0.33 -10.98
CA LEU A 210 5.87 1.50 -10.13
C LEU A 210 6.68 1.43 -8.82
N LEU A 211 6.90 0.23 -8.28
CA LEU A 211 7.69 0.02 -7.07
C LEU A 211 9.20 -0.14 -7.32
N GLY A 212 9.66 -0.07 -8.57
CA GLY A 212 11.06 -0.29 -8.94
C GLY A 212 11.52 -1.74 -8.75
N LEU A 213 10.60 -2.70 -8.74
CA LEU A 213 10.87 -4.13 -8.60
C LEU A 213 11.05 -4.84 -9.94
N ALA A 214 10.73 -4.16 -11.04
CA ALA A 214 10.94 -4.61 -12.40
C ALA A 214 11.47 -3.43 -13.23
N ASP A 215 12.32 -3.72 -14.22
CA ASP A 215 12.83 -2.71 -15.14
C ASP A 215 11.69 -2.09 -15.97
N ASP A 216 11.87 -0.83 -16.37
CA ASP A 216 10.88 -0.12 -17.18
C ASP A 216 10.63 -0.81 -18.53
N ASP A 217 11.65 -1.47 -19.07
CA ASP A 217 11.59 -2.25 -20.31
C ASP A 217 11.02 -3.67 -20.12
N ALA A 218 10.77 -4.10 -18.88
CA ALA A 218 10.20 -5.41 -18.62
C ALA A 218 8.82 -5.51 -19.27
N VAL A 219 8.64 -6.44 -20.20
CA VAL A 219 7.32 -6.77 -20.75
C VAL A 219 6.69 -7.84 -19.88
N ALA A 220 5.36 -7.84 -19.80
CA ALA A 220 4.65 -8.91 -19.13
C ALA A 220 5.06 -10.19 -19.86
N GLU A 221 5.77 -11.09 -19.18
CA GLU A 221 5.91 -12.42 -19.71
C GLU A 221 4.49 -12.93 -19.91
N THR A 222 4.11 -13.21 -21.16
CA THR A 222 2.96 -14.04 -21.46
C THR A 222 3.33 -15.46 -21.06
N SER A 223 3.57 -15.66 -19.76
CA SER A 223 3.58 -16.97 -19.17
C SER A 223 2.12 -17.37 -19.03
N ASP A 224 1.81 -18.51 -19.63
CA ASP A 224 0.50 -19.19 -19.67
C ASP A 224 0.11 -19.70 -18.26
N GLY A 225 0.23 -18.84 -17.24
CA GLY A 225 0.25 -19.20 -15.83
C GLY A 225 0.14 -18.00 -14.88
N SER A 226 -0.54 -16.93 -15.28
CA SER A 226 -0.98 -15.90 -14.32
C SER A 226 -1.87 -16.55 -13.26
N ALA A 227 -1.63 -16.26 -11.98
CA ALA A 227 -2.60 -16.55 -10.93
C ALA A 227 -3.93 -15.86 -11.33
N PRO A 228 -5.04 -16.61 -11.40
CA PRO A 228 -6.30 -16.08 -11.93
C PRO A 228 -6.81 -14.94 -11.06
N GLU A 229 -7.34 -13.90 -11.70
CA GLU A 229 -8.11 -12.86 -11.01
C GLU A 229 -9.43 -13.45 -10.53
N TRP A 230 -9.66 -13.40 -9.23
CA TRP A 230 -10.86 -13.94 -8.58
C TRP A 230 -12.02 -12.96 -8.78
N ASN A 231 -12.65 -13.03 -9.94
CA ASN A 231 -13.74 -12.13 -10.33
C ASN A 231 -15.08 -12.51 -9.67
N SER A 232 -15.22 -13.74 -9.14
CA SER A 232 -16.39 -14.17 -8.39
C SER A 232 -16.10 -15.31 -7.38
N PRO A 233 -16.96 -15.51 -6.35
CA PRO A 233 -16.89 -16.67 -5.46
C PRO A 233 -17.14 -18.02 -6.13
N GLU A 234 -17.62 -18.05 -7.38
CA GLU A 234 -17.84 -19.28 -8.15
C GLU A 234 -16.57 -19.72 -8.89
N ASP A 235 -15.70 -18.78 -9.27
CA ASP A 235 -14.40 -19.08 -9.90
C ASP A 235 -13.48 -19.80 -8.90
N ALA A 236 -13.50 -19.37 -7.64
CA ALA A 236 -12.87 -19.98 -6.48
C ALA A 236 -13.14 -21.49 -6.31
N LYS A 237 -14.35 -21.93 -6.68
CA LYS A 237 -14.83 -23.30 -6.45
C LYS A 237 -14.41 -24.25 -7.58
N ASN A 238 -14.18 -23.71 -8.77
CA ASN A 238 -13.86 -24.52 -9.94
C ASN A 238 -12.36 -24.82 -10.06
N GLU A 239 -11.52 -24.01 -9.41
CA GLU A 239 -10.07 -24.11 -9.45
C GLU A 239 -9.47 -24.97 -8.32
N VAL A 240 -8.27 -25.49 -8.59
CA VAL A 240 -7.47 -26.23 -7.60
C VAL A 240 -6.44 -25.26 -7.04
N LEU A 241 -6.49 -25.05 -5.73
CA LEU A 241 -5.62 -24.13 -5.01
C LEU A 241 -4.35 -24.84 -4.57
N HIS A 242 -3.20 -24.22 -4.78
CA HIS A 242 -1.89 -24.77 -4.45
C HIS A 242 -1.37 -24.11 -3.17
N PHE A 243 -1.18 -24.88 -2.11
CA PHE A 243 -0.63 -24.40 -0.84
C PHE A 243 0.74 -25.02 -0.57
N PRO A 244 1.81 -24.21 -0.41
CA PRO A 244 3.10 -24.71 -0.01
C PRO A 244 3.04 -25.19 1.45
N SER A 245 3.40 -26.44 1.68
CA SER A 245 3.31 -27.13 2.97
C SER A 245 4.51 -28.04 3.17
N ASP A 246 4.69 -28.57 4.38
CA ASP A 246 5.78 -29.50 4.66
C ASP A 246 5.22 -30.93 4.73
N CYS A 247 5.92 -31.89 4.10
CA CYS A 247 5.48 -33.27 4.04
C CYS A 247 5.42 -33.88 5.44
N SER A 248 4.26 -34.40 5.84
CA SER A 248 4.03 -35.00 7.16
C SER A 248 4.91 -36.23 7.46
N ASN A 249 5.49 -36.84 6.43
CA ASN A 249 6.35 -38.02 6.56
C ASN A 249 7.85 -37.68 6.62
N CYS A 250 8.35 -36.79 5.75
CA CYS A 250 9.79 -36.52 5.65
C CYS A 250 10.20 -35.06 5.94
N GLY A 251 9.25 -34.16 6.15
CA GLY A 251 9.50 -32.74 6.40
C GLY A 251 10.02 -31.96 5.18
N ALA A 252 10.12 -32.58 4.00
CA ALA A 252 10.48 -31.88 2.77
C ALA A 252 9.36 -30.92 2.35
N ARG A 253 9.74 -29.77 1.81
CA ARG A 253 8.80 -28.80 1.24
C ARG A 253 8.03 -29.44 0.08
N THR A 254 6.72 -29.35 0.10
CA THR A 254 5.80 -29.96 -0.87
C THR A 254 4.58 -29.07 -1.08
N GLU A 255 3.71 -29.43 -2.03
CA GLU A 255 2.47 -28.73 -2.29
C GLU A 255 1.27 -29.57 -1.88
N THR A 256 0.30 -28.92 -1.25
CA THR A 256 -1.03 -29.47 -0.98
C THR A 256 -2.03 -28.79 -1.91
N LEU A 257 -2.73 -29.59 -2.69
CA LEU A 257 -3.80 -29.17 -3.60
C LEU A 257 -5.12 -29.16 -2.84
N MET A 258 -5.86 -28.05 -2.90
CA MET A 258 -7.14 -27.89 -2.24
C MET A 258 -8.23 -27.58 -3.27
N LYS A 259 -9.36 -28.29 -3.21
CA LYS A 259 -10.52 -28.01 -4.05
C LYS A 259 -11.83 -27.99 -3.24
N PRO A 260 -12.51 -26.83 -3.14
CA PRO A 260 -13.88 -26.77 -2.64
C PRO A 260 -14.82 -27.48 -3.62
N THR A 261 -15.54 -28.50 -3.17
CA THR A 261 -16.43 -29.31 -4.01
C THR A 261 -17.83 -29.33 -3.41
N ASP A 262 -18.83 -28.90 -4.18
CA ASP A 262 -20.24 -28.97 -3.79
C ASP A 262 -20.77 -30.38 -4.10
N VAL A 263 -21.03 -31.15 -3.05
CA VAL A 263 -21.60 -32.50 -3.17
C VAL A 263 -23.12 -32.42 -3.01
N PRO A 264 -23.93 -32.98 -3.94
CA PRO A 264 -25.39 -32.98 -3.80
C PRO A 264 -25.83 -33.51 -2.44
N TYR A 265 -26.75 -32.79 -1.79
CA TYR A 265 -27.31 -33.10 -0.46
C TYR A 265 -26.36 -32.92 0.74
N PHE A 266 -25.15 -32.37 0.55
CA PHE A 266 -24.19 -32.05 1.61
C PHE A 266 -23.77 -30.56 1.59
N GLN A 267 -23.14 -30.09 2.67
CA GLN A 267 -22.43 -28.80 2.68
C GLN A 267 -21.18 -28.89 1.80
N THR A 268 -20.67 -27.76 1.32
CA THR A 268 -19.42 -27.69 0.57
C THR A 268 -18.30 -28.40 1.33
N VAL A 269 -17.71 -29.42 0.71
CA VAL A 269 -16.57 -30.15 1.28
C VAL A 269 -15.28 -29.67 0.63
N ILE A 270 -14.19 -29.61 1.40
CA ILE A 270 -12.88 -29.22 0.88
C ILE A 270 -12.07 -30.51 0.76
N ILE A 271 -11.63 -30.83 -0.45
CA ILE A 271 -10.74 -31.96 -0.71
C ILE A 271 -9.31 -31.44 -0.71
N MET A 272 -8.46 -31.98 0.15
CA MET A 272 -7.03 -31.69 0.20
C MET A 272 -6.23 -32.90 -0.23
N ALA A 273 -5.30 -32.72 -1.15
CA ALA A 273 -4.42 -33.78 -1.64
C ALA A 273 -2.97 -33.33 -1.62
N THR A 274 -2.11 -34.06 -0.92
CA THR A 274 -0.68 -33.78 -0.85
C THR A 274 0.08 -34.91 -1.51
N THR A 275 1.00 -34.60 -2.42
CA THR A 275 1.92 -35.58 -3.03
C THR A 275 3.35 -35.10 -2.88
N CYS A 276 4.15 -35.84 -2.11
CA CYS A 276 5.55 -35.50 -1.87
C CYS A 276 6.45 -36.15 -2.91
N ASP A 277 7.10 -35.34 -3.76
CA ASP A 277 8.04 -35.81 -4.77
C ASP A 277 9.32 -36.42 -4.19
N ALA A 278 9.73 -35.99 -2.99
CA ALA A 278 10.97 -36.44 -2.36
C ALA A 278 10.88 -37.85 -1.76
N CYS A 279 9.73 -38.24 -1.21
CA CYS A 279 9.55 -39.55 -0.55
C CYS A 279 8.40 -40.39 -1.11
N GLY A 280 7.63 -39.86 -2.08
CA GLY A 280 6.49 -40.53 -2.69
C GLY A 280 5.25 -40.63 -1.80
N HIS A 281 5.24 -39.99 -0.63
CA HIS A 281 4.10 -40.01 0.29
C HIS A 281 2.90 -39.28 -0.31
N ARG A 282 1.70 -39.86 -0.18
CA ARG A 282 0.45 -39.32 -0.71
C ARG A 282 -0.63 -39.36 0.36
N THR A 283 -1.30 -38.24 0.57
CA THR A 283 -2.43 -38.11 1.51
C THR A 283 -3.59 -37.41 0.81
N ASN A 284 -4.81 -37.89 1.07
CA ASN A 284 -6.05 -37.25 0.62
C ASN A 284 -6.95 -37.10 1.85
N GLU A 285 -7.36 -35.88 2.16
CA GLU A 285 -8.20 -35.50 3.31
C GLU A 285 -9.45 -34.74 2.86
#